data_AF-A0ABD7KYQ0-F1
#
_entry.id   AF-A0ABD7KYQ0-F1
#
_cell.length_a   1.000
_cell.length_b   1.000
_cell.length_c   1.000
_cell.angle_alpha   90.00
_cell.angle_beta   90.00
_cell.angle_gamma   90.00
#
_symmetry.space_group_name_H-M   'P 1'
#
loop_
_entity.id
_entity.type
_entity.pdbx_description
1 polymer ?
#
loop_
_entity_poly.entity_id
_entity_poly.type
_entity_poly.pdbx_seq_one_letter_code
_entity_poly.pdbx_strand_id
1 'polypeptide(L)'
;MILAYISMPNRKNLFLCLCLSTLCGIIYYIVIGGSRNVLAAGVFSLVYLALLYKNINKKQLFLALAIGVMTLMLLELYRYVNNFSDALDFIFNGGVQVILFAFESFSPMHAVLNINDALTKNYFEIQYATTFLNEFSIIIPRFLWEGKPINVYNNGYFYTAEILGLDTNLTMSPTFLGSCLIMFGQTFYWIGGILCGLIIFIFDKIISSSKTRYMKLLLLSSIGYLFFWVQDGFEVYCYVLIKFGIIMMIMYAFNSFMSSLIIKR
;
A
#
# COMPACT_ATOMS: atom_id res chain seq x y z
N MET A 1 6.25 13.89 8.39
CA MET A 1 7.28 14.17 7.36
C MET A 1 6.69 14.76 6.09
N ILE A 2 5.71 14.10 5.46
CA ILE A 2 5.00 14.62 4.27
C ILE A 2 4.50 16.07 4.47
N LEU A 3 3.83 16.34 5.59
CA LEU A 3 3.31 17.68 5.91
C LEU A 3 4.42 18.75 6.04
N ALA A 4 5.56 18.38 6.63
CA ALA A 4 6.71 19.27 6.76
C ALA A 4 7.31 19.60 5.38
N TYR A 5 7.39 18.61 4.48
CA TYR A 5 7.88 18.82 3.13
C TYR A 5 6.93 19.67 2.27
N ILE A 6 5.62 19.46 2.37
CA ILE A 6 4.59 20.30 1.71
C ILE A 6 4.69 21.76 2.18
N SER A 7 5.03 21.99 3.45
CA SER A 7 5.11 23.32 4.04
C SER A 7 6.38 24.08 3.61
N MET A 8 7.50 23.38 3.44
CA MET A 8 8.78 23.96 3.02
C MET A 8 9.46 23.06 1.98
N PRO A 9 9.10 23.20 0.68
CA PRO A 9 9.58 22.31 -0.38
C PRO A 9 11.01 22.66 -0.83
N ASN A 10 12.00 22.43 0.04
CA ASN A 10 13.42 22.63 -0.24
C ASN A 10 14.14 21.29 -0.47
N ARG A 11 15.23 21.29 -1.27
CA ARG A 11 16.06 20.09 -1.50
C ARG A 11 16.69 19.52 -0.22
N LYS A 12 17.11 20.38 0.71
CA LYS A 12 17.63 19.96 2.03
C LYS A 12 16.56 19.25 2.85
N ASN A 13 15.34 19.80 2.86
CA ASN A 13 14.20 19.22 3.58
C ASN A 13 13.75 17.91 2.95
N LEU A 14 13.84 17.77 1.62
CA LEU A 14 13.60 16.51 0.93
C LEU A 14 14.55 15.41 1.42
N PHE A 15 15.85 15.69 1.42
CA PHE A 15 16.86 14.73 1.87
C PHE A 15 16.66 14.34 3.34
N LEU A 16 16.41 15.32 4.21
CA LEU A 16 16.13 15.09 5.63
C LEU A 16 14.86 14.23 5.80
N CYS A 17 13.77 14.55 5.10
CA CYS A 17 12.52 13.79 5.18
C CYS A 17 12.68 12.37 4.65
N LEU A 18 13.45 12.18 3.57
CA LEU A 18 13.75 10.86 3.04
C LEU A 18 14.54 10.02 4.05
N CYS A 19 15.62 10.57 4.61
CA CYS A 19 16.45 9.88 5.61
C CYS A 19 15.64 9.52 6.87
N LEU A 20 14.81 10.44 7.36
CA LEU A 20 13.97 10.18 8.52
C LEU A 20 12.91 9.12 8.19
N SER A 21 12.33 9.15 6.98
CA SER A 21 11.31 8.18 6.56
C SER A 21 11.87 6.77 6.40
N THR A 22 13.09 6.63 5.87
CA THR A 22 13.76 5.33 5.75
C THR A 22 14.15 4.79 7.11
N LEU A 23 14.65 5.62 8.03
CA LEU A 23 14.95 5.20 9.40
C LEU A 23 13.70 4.70 10.13
N CYS A 24 12.62 5.47 10.11
CA CYS A 24 11.35 5.03 10.70
C CYS A 24 10.81 3.75 10.03
N GLY A 25 10.95 3.64 8.70
CA GLY A 25 10.56 2.45 7.96
C GLY A 25 11.37 1.21 8.33
N ILE A 26 12.69 1.34 8.53
CA ILE A 26 13.56 0.23 8.95
C ILE A 26 13.22 -0.22 10.38
N ILE A 27 12.99 0.72 11.29
CA ILE A 27 12.55 0.39 12.66
C ILE A 27 11.23 -0.38 12.60
N TYR A 28 10.27 0.09 11.81
CA TYR A 28 8.99 -0.59 11.61
C TYR A 28 9.16 -1.99 11.01
N TYR A 29 10.03 -2.13 10.01
CA TYR A 29 10.36 -3.41 9.38
C TYR A 29 10.90 -4.43 10.38
N ILE A 30 11.79 -4.00 11.28
CA ILE A 30 12.37 -4.87 12.32
C ILE A 30 11.31 -5.25 13.36
N VAL A 31 10.52 -4.29 13.84
CA VAL A 31 9.55 -4.53 14.93
C VAL A 31 8.40 -5.45 14.49
N ILE A 32 7.89 -5.28 13.27
CA ILE A 32 6.73 -6.05 12.75
C ILE A 32 7.17 -7.29 11.97
N GLY A 33 8.47 -7.53 11.83
CA GLY A 33 8.98 -8.76 11.25
C GLY A 33 8.85 -8.82 9.72
N GLY A 34 9.10 -7.70 9.04
CA GLY A 34 9.38 -7.73 7.60
C GLY A 34 8.34 -7.06 6.69
N SER A 35 7.49 -6.17 7.21
CA SER A 35 6.51 -5.43 6.40
C SER A 35 7.19 -4.32 5.57
N ARG A 36 7.67 -4.69 4.38
CA ARG A 36 8.35 -3.82 3.41
C ARG A 36 7.46 -2.69 2.89
N ASN A 37 6.17 -2.97 2.81
CA ASN A 37 5.22 -2.13 2.11
C ASN A 37 5.17 -0.72 2.73
N VAL A 38 5.10 -0.65 4.06
CA VAL A 38 5.04 0.63 4.77
C VAL A 38 6.30 1.48 4.58
N LEU A 39 7.48 0.86 4.49
CA LEU A 39 8.74 1.55 4.21
C LEU A 39 8.72 2.15 2.79
N ALA A 40 8.40 1.32 1.80
CA ALA A 40 8.35 1.75 0.41
C ALA A 40 7.27 2.82 0.17
N ALA A 41 6.08 2.69 0.79
CA ALA A 41 5.01 3.70 0.76
C ALA A 41 5.51 5.10 1.15
N GLY A 42 6.23 5.19 2.27
CA GLY A 42 6.77 6.44 2.78
C GLY A 42 7.73 7.09 1.80
N VAL A 43 8.66 6.31 1.25
CA VAL A 43 9.68 6.79 0.31
C VAL A 43 9.05 7.21 -1.03
N PHE A 44 8.19 6.37 -1.62
CA PHE A 44 7.54 6.67 -2.90
C PHE A 44 6.67 7.93 -2.83
N SER A 45 5.91 8.11 -1.74
CA SER A 45 5.08 9.31 -1.55
C SER A 45 5.91 10.60 -1.54
N LEU A 46 7.09 10.59 -0.91
CA LEU A 46 8.01 11.74 -0.86
C LEU A 46 8.69 11.99 -2.21
N VAL A 47 9.11 10.95 -2.91
CA VAL A 47 9.69 11.06 -4.27
C VAL A 47 8.65 11.64 -5.24
N TYR A 48 7.40 11.19 -5.18
CA TYR A 48 6.31 11.72 -6.00
C TYR A 48 6.04 13.20 -5.71
N LEU A 49 5.99 13.62 -4.43
CA LEU A 49 5.90 15.05 -4.10
C LEU A 49 7.08 15.85 -4.64
N ALA A 50 8.29 15.29 -4.58
CA ALA A 50 9.48 15.96 -5.07
C ALA A 50 9.45 16.17 -6.59
N LEU A 51 8.80 15.28 -7.34
CA LEU A 51 8.50 15.48 -8.77
C LEU A 51 7.47 16.60 -8.97
N LEU A 52 6.38 16.61 -8.21
CA LEU A 52 5.35 17.65 -8.31
C LEU A 52 5.90 19.06 -8.04
N TYR A 53 6.78 19.19 -7.04
CA TYR A 53 7.45 20.46 -6.73
C TYR A 53 8.67 20.75 -7.62
N LYS A 54 8.96 19.93 -8.63
CA LYS A 54 10.11 20.05 -9.56
C LYS A 54 11.47 20.11 -8.85
N ASN A 55 11.58 19.50 -7.68
CA ASN A 55 12.83 19.46 -6.90
C ASN A 55 13.82 18.40 -7.42
N ILE A 56 13.33 17.40 -8.17
CA ILE A 56 14.08 16.27 -8.74
C ILE A 56 14.03 16.31 -10.29
N ASN A 57 15.15 15.98 -10.93
CA ASN A 57 15.22 15.78 -12.39
C ASN A 57 14.89 14.34 -12.81
N LYS A 58 14.47 14.13 -14.07
CA LYS A 58 14.17 12.79 -14.62
C LYS A 58 15.32 11.77 -14.42
N LYS A 59 16.58 12.20 -14.54
CA LYS A 59 17.76 11.34 -14.30
C LYS A 59 17.88 10.90 -12.83
N GLN A 60 17.61 11.80 -11.89
CA GLN A 60 17.64 11.50 -10.46
C GLN A 60 16.47 10.60 -10.07
N LEU A 61 15.31 10.73 -10.72
CA LEU A 61 14.20 9.81 -10.55
C LEU A 61 14.59 8.38 -10.98
N PHE A 62 15.18 8.24 -12.17
CA PHE A 62 15.62 6.94 -12.66
C PHE A 62 16.64 6.28 -11.71
N LEU A 63 17.61 7.06 -11.22
CA LEU A 63 18.58 6.59 -10.23
C LEU A 63 17.92 6.18 -8.91
N ALA A 64 16.97 6.98 -8.40
CA ALA A 64 16.25 6.66 -7.16
C ALA A 64 15.41 5.39 -7.30
N LEU A 65 14.79 5.16 -8.45
CA LEU A 65 14.06 3.93 -8.75
C LEU A 65 15.00 2.72 -8.79
N ALA A 66 16.12 2.82 -9.49
CA ALA A 66 17.11 1.73 -9.56
C ALA A 66 17.65 1.37 -8.17
N ILE A 67 18.00 2.38 -7.36
CA ILE A 67 18.44 2.16 -5.97
C ILE A 67 17.30 1.55 -5.14
N GLY A 68 16.07 2.02 -5.29
CA GLY A 68 14.91 1.50 -4.55
C GLY A 68 14.60 0.03 -4.84
N VAL A 69 14.71 -0.39 -6.11
CA VAL A 69 14.55 -1.81 -6.50
C VAL A 69 15.66 -2.65 -5.87
N MET A 70 16.91 -2.21 -5.98
CA MET A 70 18.05 -2.91 -5.40
C MET A 70 17.94 -3.05 -3.88
N THR A 71 17.52 -2.00 -3.16
CA THR A 71 17.38 -2.06 -1.70
C THR A 71 16.24 -2.98 -1.26
N LEU A 72 15.12 -3.00 -1.97
CA LEU A 72 14.02 -3.92 -1.68
C LEU A 72 14.41 -5.38 -1.90
N MET A 73 15.14 -5.68 -2.97
CA MET A 73 15.70 -7.02 -3.20
C MET A 73 16.66 -7.45 -2.09
N LEU A 74 17.57 -6.55 -1.67
CA LEU A 74 18.52 -6.85 -0.60
C LEU A 74 17.83 -7.09 0.76
N LEU A 75 16.82 -6.29 1.08
CA LEU A 75 15.98 -6.47 2.28
C LEU A 75 15.27 -7.82 2.27
N GLU A 76 14.82 -8.26 1.10
CA GLU A 76 14.15 -9.54 0.92
C GLU A 76 15.12 -10.71 1.12
N LEU A 77 16.30 -10.65 0.51
CA LEU A 77 17.34 -11.67 0.72
C LEU A 77 17.77 -11.76 2.18
N TYR A 78 17.90 -10.63 2.87
CA TYR A 78 18.22 -10.60 4.30
C TYR A 78 17.18 -11.35 5.15
N ARG A 79 15.92 -11.40 4.70
CA ARG A 79 14.85 -12.10 5.43
C ARG A 79 14.83 -13.60 5.16
N TYR A 80 15.08 -14.01 3.93
CA TYR A 80 14.92 -15.41 3.51
C TYR A 80 16.22 -16.22 3.60
N VAL A 81 17.37 -15.56 3.62
CA VAL A 81 18.66 -16.24 3.58
C VAL A 81 19.40 -16.09 4.91
N ASN A 82 19.65 -17.22 5.57
CA ASN A 82 20.40 -17.27 6.83
C ASN A 82 21.92 -17.14 6.63
N ASN A 83 22.45 -17.40 5.43
CA ASN A 83 23.88 -17.35 5.10
C ASN A 83 24.19 -16.48 3.87
N PHE A 84 25.18 -15.60 3.97
CA PHE A 84 25.56 -14.67 2.89
C PHE A 84 26.00 -15.39 1.58
N SER A 85 26.48 -16.64 1.67
CA SER A 85 26.87 -17.48 0.53
C SER A 85 25.68 -17.86 -0.35
N ASP A 86 24.57 -18.26 0.27
CA ASP A 86 23.41 -18.81 -0.44
C ASP A 86 22.63 -17.67 -1.14
N ALA A 87 22.71 -16.45 -0.60
CA ALA A 87 22.15 -15.25 -1.21
C ALA A 87 22.95 -14.84 -2.46
N LEU A 88 24.28 -14.98 -2.40
CA LEU A 88 25.15 -14.72 -3.55
C LEU A 88 24.89 -15.76 -4.65
N ASP A 89 24.76 -17.04 -4.30
CA ASP A 89 24.41 -18.08 -5.28
C ASP A 89 23.01 -17.86 -5.88
N PHE A 90 22.03 -17.42 -5.09
CA PHE A 90 20.71 -17.07 -5.62
C PHE A 90 20.75 -15.85 -6.57
N ILE A 91 21.53 -14.82 -6.25
CA ILE A 91 21.69 -13.66 -7.14
C ILE A 91 22.44 -14.03 -8.42
N PHE A 92 23.55 -14.77 -8.31
CA PHE A 92 24.45 -15.04 -9.44
C PHE A 92 23.97 -16.20 -10.33
N ASN A 93 23.39 -17.25 -9.74
CA ASN A 93 22.94 -18.45 -10.46
C ASN A 93 21.41 -18.54 -10.60
N GLY A 94 20.64 -17.79 -9.80
CA GLY A 94 19.18 -17.82 -9.83
C GLY A 94 18.53 -17.07 -10.99
N GLY A 95 19.28 -16.28 -11.78
CA GLY A 95 18.84 -15.70 -13.06
C GLY A 95 17.40 -15.16 -13.06
N VAL A 96 16.51 -15.86 -13.78
CA VAL A 96 15.08 -15.51 -13.94
C VAL A 96 14.30 -15.54 -12.62
N GLN A 97 14.69 -16.38 -11.66
CA GLN A 97 14.02 -16.48 -10.35
C GLN A 97 14.18 -15.19 -9.54
N VAL A 98 15.35 -14.54 -9.60
CA VAL A 98 15.58 -13.23 -8.95
C VAL A 98 14.67 -12.16 -9.55
N ILE A 99 14.44 -12.21 -10.87
CA ILE A 99 13.57 -11.28 -11.58
C ILE A 99 12.11 -11.54 -11.19
N LEU A 100 11.66 -12.80 -11.21
CA LEU A 100 10.30 -13.18 -10.77
C LEU A 100 10.05 -12.78 -9.32
N PHE A 101 11.03 -12.99 -8.45
CA PHE A 101 10.99 -12.60 -7.05
C PHE A 101 10.91 -11.08 -6.86
N ALA A 102 11.63 -10.30 -7.67
CA ALA A 102 11.46 -8.85 -7.74
C ALA A 102 10.03 -8.48 -8.15
N PHE A 103 9.51 -9.13 -9.19
CA PHE A 103 8.16 -8.89 -9.67
C PHE A 103 7.11 -9.21 -8.62
N GLU A 104 7.26 -10.26 -7.83
CA GLU A 104 6.37 -10.56 -6.71
C GLU A 104 6.38 -9.47 -5.63
N SER A 105 7.54 -8.87 -5.36
CA SER A 105 7.68 -7.74 -4.44
C SER A 105 6.98 -6.46 -4.92
N PHE A 106 6.85 -6.25 -6.24
CA PHE A 106 6.17 -5.09 -6.82
C PHE A 106 4.71 -5.34 -7.23
N SER A 107 4.38 -6.58 -7.58
CA SER A 107 3.11 -7.00 -8.16
C SER A 107 2.93 -8.51 -8.00
N PRO A 108 2.26 -9.02 -6.95
CA PRO A 108 1.99 -10.45 -6.77
C PRO A 108 0.96 -10.97 -7.79
N MET A 109 1.42 -11.18 -9.02
CA MET A 109 0.64 -11.75 -10.12
C MET A 109 0.19 -13.19 -9.83
N HIS A 110 0.97 -13.92 -9.03
CA HIS A 110 0.64 -15.27 -8.58
C HIS A 110 -0.65 -15.32 -7.76
N ALA A 111 -1.00 -14.26 -7.01
CA ALA A 111 -2.26 -14.23 -6.27
C ALA A 111 -3.46 -14.26 -7.22
N VAL A 112 -3.43 -13.44 -8.27
CA VAL A 112 -4.47 -13.40 -9.30
C VAL A 112 -4.59 -14.74 -10.03
N LEU A 113 -3.46 -15.35 -10.37
CA LEU A 113 -3.42 -16.66 -11.04
C LEU A 113 -4.02 -17.76 -10.16
N ASN A 114 -3.61 -17.85 -8.89
CA ASN A 114 -4.12 -18.84 -7.94
C ASN A 114 -5.63 -18.71 -7.73
N ILE A 115 -6.13 -17.47 -7.63
CA ILE A 115 -7.57 -17.20 -7.50
C ILE A 115 -8.31 -17.62 -8.77
N ASN A 116 -7.78 -17.29 -9.95
CA ASN A 116 -8.40 -17.66 -11.22
C ASN A 116 -8.41 -19.18 -11.44
N ASP A 117 -7.33 -19.87 -11.09
CA ASP A 117 -7.25 -21.33 -11.15
C ASP A 117 -8.22 -21.99 -10.17
N ALA A 118 -8.39 -21.41 -8.98
CA ALA A 118 -9.36 -21.91 -8.01
C ALA A 118 -10.81 -21.67 -8.45
N LEU A 119 -11.07 -20.54 -9.13
CA LEU A 119 -12.38 -20.21 -9.67
C LEU A 119 -12.75 -21.10 -10.87
N THR A 120 -11.80 -21.37 -11.77
CA THR A 120 -12.03 -22.26 -12.94
C THR A 120 -12.23 -23.72 -12.55
N LYS A 121 -11.64 -24.16 -11.43
CA LYS A 121 -11.85 -25.50 -10.86
C LYS A 121 -13.11 -25.59 -9.97
N ASN A 122 -13.89 -24.51 -9.84
CA ASN A 122 -15.06 -24.41 -8.97
C ASN A 122 -14.78 -24.78 -7.50
N TYR A 123 -13.61 -24.41 -6.97
CA TYR A 123 -13.31 -24.66 -5.55
C TYR A 123 -14.07 -23.75 -4.59
N PHE A 124 -14.56 -22.60 -5.07
CA PHE A 124 -15.33 -21.66 -4.26
C PHE A 124 -16.41 -20.96 -5.08
N GLU A 125 -17.46 -20.50 -4.39
CA GLU A 125 -18.49 -19.65 -4.95
C GLU A 125 -18.15 -18.16 -4.78
N ILE A 126 -18.63 -17.35 -5.71
CA ILE A 126 -18.42 -15.90 -5.74
C ILE A 126 -18.98 -15.28 -4.45
N GLN A 127 -18.15 -14.55 -3.71
CA GLN A 127 -18.47 -14.03 -2.38
C GLN A 127 -19.24 -12.70 -2.40
N TYR A 128 -19.41 -12.09 -3.58
CA TYR A 128 -20.07 -10.79 -3.76
C TYR A 128 -19.47 -9.69 -2.85
N ALA A 129 -20.28 -8.72 -2.43
CA ALA A 129 -19.82 -7.59 -1.62
C ALA A 129 -19.64 -7.90 -0.13
N THR A 130 -19.91 -9.13 0.32
CA THR A 130 -19.94 -9.46 1.75
C THR A 130 -18.55 -9.37 2.38
N THR A 131 -17.56 -10.01 1.76
CA THR A 131 -16.16 -10.00 2.18
C THR A 131 -15.54 -8.60 2.10
N PHE A 132 -15.98 -7.77 1.14
CA PHE A 132 -15.58 -6.37 1.03
C PHE A 132 -16.14 -5.51 2.18
N LEU A 133 -17.43 -5.64 2.49
CA LEU A 133 -18.06 -4.88 3.56
C LEU A 133 -17.53 -5.27 4.94
N ASN A 134 -17.18 -6.55 5.12
CA ASN A 134 -16.60 -7.05 6.36
C ASN A 134 -15.29 -6.33 6.72
N GLU A 135 -14.51 -5.85 5.75
CA GLU A 135 -13.28 -5.09 6.02
C GLU A 135 -13.56 -3.83 6.86
N PHE A 136 -14.67 -3.14 6.61
CA PHE A 136 -15.02 -1.92 7.36
C PHE A 136 -15.45 -2.21 8.79
N SER A 137 -15.83 -3.44 9.10
CA SER A 137 -16.11 -3.85 10.48
C SER A 137 -14.88 -3.70 11.39
N ILE A 138 -13.66 -3.69 10.81
CA ILE A 138 -12.40 -3.43 11.52
C ILE A 138 -12.38 -2.04 12.16
N ILE A 139 -13.03 -1.04 11.55
CA ILE A 139 -13.10 0.34 12.05
C ILE A 139 -13.79 0.41 13.42
N ILE A 140 -14.80 -0.45 13.65
CA ILE A 140 -15.58 -0.45 14.87
C ILE A 140 -14.69 -0.96 16.03
N PRO A 141 -14.38 -0.14 17.04
CA PRO A 141 -13.61 -0.58 18.19
C PRO A 141 -14.32 -1.71 18.94
N ARG A 142 -13.56 -2.65 19.52
CA ARG A 142 -14.13 -3.80 20.26
C ARG A 142 -14.96 -3.40 21.47
N PHE A 143 -14.71 -2.23 22.06
CA PHE A 143 -15.55 -1.73 23.15
C PHE A 143 -16.96 -1.32 22.71
N LEU A 144 -17.18 -1.04 21.42
CA LEU A 144 -18.52 -0.79 20.86
C LEU A 144 -19.18 -2.07 20.34
N TRP A 145 -18.42 -3.16 20.17
CA TRP A 145 -18.91 -4.44 19.68
C TRP A 145 -18.19 -5.59 20.40
N GLU A 146 -18.75 -5.99 21.54
CA GLU A 146 -18.14 -7.00 22.43
C GLU A 146 -18.03 -8.39 21.78
N GLY A 147 -18.95 -8.72 20.86
CA GLY A 147 -18.96 -9.98 20.10
C GLY A 147 -18.15 -9.94 18.80
N LYS A 148 -17.30 -8.94 18.58
CA LYS A 148 -16.52 -8.82 17.34
C LYS A 148 -15.56 -10.01 17.17
N PRO A 149 -15.62 -10.75 16.04
CA PRO A 149 -14.72 -11.87 15.80
C PRO A 149 -13.26 -11.41 15.79
N ILE A 150 -12.37 -12.28 16.29
CA ILE A 150 -10.93 -11.96 16.38
C ILE A 150 -10.34 -11.79 14.97
N ASN A 151 -10.69 -12.72 14.08
CA ASN A 151 -10.35 -12.68 12.67
C ASN A 151 -11.62 -12.34 11.89
N VAL A 152 -11.61 -11.19 11.22
CA VAL A 152 -12.71 -10.76 10.37
C VAL A 152 -12.58 -11.47 9.02
N TYR A 153 -13.67 -12.07 8.56
CA TYR A 153 -13.71 -12.76 7.27
C TYR A 153 -13.77 -11.74 6.13
N ASN A 154 -12.59 -11.32 5.69
CA ASN A 154 -12.38 -10.40 4.57
C ASN A 154 -11.76 -11.12 3.37
N ASN A 155 -11.60 -10.40 2.26
CA ASN A 155 -10.97 -10.94 1.04
C ASN A 155 -9.53 -11.47 1.29
N GLY A 156 -8.77 -10.81 2.18
CA GLY A 156 -7.44 -11.27 2.59
C GLY A 156 -7.46 -12.62 3.32
N TYR A 157 -8.36 -12.76 4.28
CA TYR A 157 -8.56 -13.98 5.05
C TYR A 157 -9.05 -15.11 4.13
N PHE A 158 -10.03 -14.84 3.27
CA PHE A 158 -10.53 -15.77 2.27
C PHE A 158 -9.40 -16.32 1.39
N TYR A 159 -8.59 -15.44 0.82
CA TYR A 159 -7.47 -15.82 -0.02
C TYR A 159 -6.43 -16.67 0.74
N THR A 160 -6.12 -16.31 1.97
CA THR A 160 -5.12 -17.02 2.78
C THR A 160 -5.60 -18.39 3.22
N ALA A 161 -6.81 -18.48 3.76
CA ALA A 161 -7.34 -19.69 4.37
C ALA A 161 -7.92 -20.66 3.33
N GLU A 162 -8.70 -20.17 2.37
CA GLU A 162 -9.47 -21.03 1.46
C GLU A 162 -8.74 -21.32 0.15
N ILE A 163 -7.94 -20.37 -0.36
CA ILE A 163 -7.23 -20.55 -1.63
C ILE A 163 -5.82 -21.08 -1.41
N LEU A 164 -5.07 -20.50 -0.47
CA LEU A 164 -3.70 -20.94 -0.18
C LEU A 164 -3.62 -22.08 0.83
N GLY A 165 -4.67 -22.31 1.63
CA GLY A 165 -4.67 -23.34 2.68
C GLY A 165 -3.66 -23.06 3.80
N LEU A 166 -3.30 -21.79 4.02
CA LEU A 166 -2.34 -21.38 5.04
C LEU A 166 -3.03 -21.03 6.36
N ASP A 167 -2.36 -21.31 7.47
CA ASP A 167 -2.81 -20.90 8.80
C ASP A 167 -2.90 -19.38 8.91
N THR A 168 -3.97 -18.90 9.54
CA THR A 168 -4.43 -17.50 9.49
C THR A 168 -3.58 -16.52 10.30
N ASN A 169 -2.41 -16.95 10.78
CA ASN A 169 -1.47 -16.10 11.52
C ASN A 169 -0.83 -15.03 10.62
N LEU A 170 -0.80 -15.25 9.30
CA LEU A 170 -0.29 -14.33 8.29
C LEU A 170 -1.30 -14.16 7.16
N THR A 171 -2.12 -13.11 7.24
CA THR A 171 -3.07 -12.78 6.17
C THR A 171 -2.32 -12.23 4.95
N MET A 172 -2.33 -12.97 3.86
CA MET A 172 -1.90 -12.51 2.55
C MET A 172 -3.03 -11.78 1.84
N SER A 173 -2.68 -10.82 1.00
CA SER A 173 -3.67 -10.05 0.25
C SER A 173 -3.91 -10.65 -1.15
N PRO A 174 -5.16 -10.66 -1.64
CA PRO A 174 -5.50 -11.10 -2.99
C PRO A 174 -5.20 -10.06 -4.08
N THR A 175 -4.69 -8.86 -3.75
CA THR A 175 -4.54 -7.69 -4.66
C THR A 175 -5.87 -7.05 -5.06
N PHE A 176 -5.85 -5.85 -5.66
CA PHE A 176 -7.06 -5.24 -6.24
C PHE A 176 -7.73 -6.18 -7.26
N LEU A 177 -6.97 -6.70 -8.23
CA LEU A 177 -7.55 -7.52 -9.30
C LEU A 177 -8.05 -8.87 -8.77
N GLY A 178 -7.34 -9.48 -7.83
CA GLY A 178 -7.80 -10.72 -7.21
C GLY A 178 -9.00 -10.50 -6.28
N SER A 179 -9.11 -9.35 -5.61
CA SER A 179 -10.33 -8.99 -4.87
C SER A 179 -11.53 -8.87 -5.81
N CYS A 180 -11.37 -8.28 -7.01
CA CYS A 180 -12.43 -8.25 -8.02
C CYS A 180 -12.80 -9.67 -8.50
N LEU A 181 -11.83 -10.57 -8.67
CA LEU A 181 -12.07 -11.97 -9.03
C LEU A 181 -12.87 -12.72 -7.96
N ILE A 182 -12.51 -12.57 -6.68
CA ILE A 182 -13.20 -13.20 -5.55
C ILE A 182 -14.66 -12.69 -5.45
N MET A 183 -14.85 -11.39 -5.63
CA MET A 183 -16.15 -10.74 -5.43
C MET A 183 -17.10 -10.89 -6.63
N PHE A 184 -16.59 -10.91 -7.86
CA PHE A 184 -17.44 -10.81 -9.05
C PHE A 184 -17.07 -11.77 -10.18
N GLY A 185 -16.03 -12.59 -10.01
CA GLY A 185 -15.59 -13.59 -10.98
C GLY A 185 -14.79 -13.04 -12.16
N GLN A 186 -14.54 -13.91 -13.14
CA GLN A 186 -13.56 -13.70 -14.20
C GLN A 186 -13.87 -12.53 -15.15
N THR A 187 -15.15 -12.25 -15.40
CA THR A 187 -15.58 -11.15 -16.30
C THR A 187 -15.22 -9.78 -15.74
N PHE A 188 -15.23 -9.64 -14.41
CA PHE A 188 -14.91 -8.39 -13.72
C PHE A 188 -13.41 -8.13 -13.59
N TYR A 189 -12.55 -9.08 -13.94
CA TYR A 189 -11.11 -8.84 -13.99
C TYR A 189 -10.75 -7.68 -14.93
N TRP A 190 -11.25 -7.72 -16.17
CA TRP A 190 -10.98 -6.69 -17.18
C TRP A 190 -11.60 -5.35 -16.82
N ILE A 191 -12.84 -5.38 -16.32
CA ILE A 191 -13.56 -4.18 -15.87
C ILE A 191 -12.83 -3.55 -14.68
N GLY A 192 -12.40 -4.37 -13.73
CA GLY A 192 -11.59 -3.96 -12.58
C GLY A 192 -10.29 -3.30 -13.00
N GLY A 193 -9.58 -3.87 -13.99
CA GLY A 193 -8.37 -3.26 -14.55
C GLY A 193 -8.60 -1.86 -15.13
N ILE A 194 -9.68 -1.67 -15.91
CA ILE A 194 -10.03 -0.35 -16.47
C ILE A 194 -10.41 0.63 -15.36
N LEU A 195 -11.24 0.20 -14.40
CA LEU A 195 -11.63 1.01 -13.25
C LEU A 195 -10.42 1.43 -12.42
N CYS A 196 -9.46 0.52 -12.20
CA CYS A 196 -8.22 0.80 -11.51
C CYS A 196 -7.44 1.93 -12.20
N GLY A 197 -7.25 1.83 -13.53
CA GLY A 197 -6.58 2.88 -14.30
C GLY A 197 -7.30 4.24 -14.23
N LEU A 198 -8.63 4.24 -14.32
CA LEU A 198 -9.44 5.45 -14.18
C LEU A 198 -9.31 6.09 -12.80
N ILE A 199 -9.31 5.28 -11.74
CA ILE A 199 -9.19 5.77 -10.37
C ILE A 199 -7.80 6.41 -10.16
N ILE A 200 -6.73 5.74 -10.60
CA ILE A 200 -5.37 6.30 -10.53
C ILE A 200 -5.27 7.62 -11.31
N PHE A 201 -5.87 7.69 -12.50
CA PHE A 201 -5.89 8.92 -13.30
C PHE A 201 -6.64 10.07 -12.60
N ILE A 202 -7.80 9.77 -12.01
CA ILE A 202 -8.57 10.76 -11.23
C ILE A 202 -7.73 11.25 -10.04
N PHE A 203 -7.05 10.35 -9.34
CA PHE A 203 -6.19 10.72 -8.21
C PHE A 203 -5.05 11.64 -8.62
N ASP A 204 -4.30 11.29 -9.66
CA ASP A 204 -3.20 12.13 -10.15
C ASP A 204 -3.70 13.54 -10.54
N LYS A 205 -4.87 13.60 -11.20
CA LYS A 205 -5.52 14.88 -11.56
C LYS A 205 -5.93 15.70 -10.33
N ILE A 206 -6.50 15.07 -9.31
CA ILE A 206 -6.91 15.77 -8.07
C ILE A 206 -5.68 16.25 -7.30
N ILE A 207 -4.62 15.45 -7.21
CA ILE A 207 -3.40 15.85 -6.50
C ILE A 207 -2.72 17.03 -7.19
N SER A 208 -2.65 17.02 -8.53
CA SER A 208 -2.10 18.11 -9.31
C SER A 208 -2.93 19.41 -9.19
N SER A 209 -4.26 19.29 -9.25
CA SER A 209 -5.18 20.45 -9.24
C SER A 209 -5.47 21.03 -7.85
N SER A 210 -5.37 20.21 -6.79
CA SER A 210 -5.81 20.62 -5.44
C SER A 210 -4.94 21.73 -4.84
N LYS A 211 -5.59 22.83 -4.42
CA LYS A 211 -4.94 23.92 -3.68
C LYS A 211 -4.87 23.66 -2.17
N THR A 212 -5.75 22.81 -1.64
CA THR A 212 -5.85 22.52 -0.21
C THR A 212 -4.79 21.51 0.25
N ARG A 213 -3.99 21.89 1.26
CA ARG A 213 -2.93 21.03 1.81
C ARG A 213 -3.47 19.71 2.36
N TYR A 214 -4.68 19.75 2.94
CA TYR A 214 -5.33 18.58 3.55
C TYR A 214 -5.75 17.51 2.53
N MET A 215 -6.29 17.91 1.37
CA MET A 215 -6.63 16.96 0.30
C MET A 215 -5.37 16.32 -0.29
N LYS A 216 -4.30 17.11 -0.49
CA LYS A 216 -2.99 16.58 -0.91
C LYS A 216 -2.44 15.57 0.09
N LEU A 217 -2.51 15.88 1.39
CA LEU A 217 -2.05 14.99 2.44
C LEU A 217 -2.85 13.69 2.51
N LEU A 218 -4.19 13.77 2.44
CA LEU A 218 -5.07 12.62 2.44
C LEU A 218 -4.74 11.69 1.27
N LEU A 219 -4.72 12.22 0.05
CA LEU A 219 -4.43 11.44 -1.14
C LEU A 219 -3.02 10.89 -1.12
N LEU A 220 -2.02 11.68 -0.72
CA LEU A 220 -0.63 11.22 -0.70
C LEU A 220 -0.34 10.21 0.41
N SER A 221 -1.01 10.29 1.56
CA SER A 221 -0.94 9.25 2.59
C SER A 221 -1.52 7.93 2.09
N SER A 222 -2.50 8.00 1.17
CA SER A 222 -3.06 6.84 0.49
C SER A 222 -2.24 6.38 -0.72
N ILE A 223 -1.35 7.22 -1.29
CA ILE A 223 -0.51 6.87 -2.44
C ILE A 223 0.48 5.76 -2.13
N GLY A 224 1.02 5.76 -0.91
CA GLY A 224 1.84 4.65 -0.44
C GLY A 224 1.11 3.33 -0.68
N TYR A 225 -0.17 3.28 -0.32
CA TYR A 225 -1.04 2.13 -0.56
C TYR A 225 -1.56 2.02 -2.00
N LEU A 226 -1.58 3.08 -2.82
CA LEU A 226 -1.86 3.00 -4.26
C LEU A 226 -0.74 2.28 -5.02
N PHE A 227 0.53 2.46 -4.63
CA PHE A 227 1.62 1.61 -5.14
C PHE A 227 1.41 0.14 -4.72
N PHE A 228 0.83 -0.07 -3.53
CA PHE A 228 0.37 -1.37 -3.06
C PHE A 228 -1.02 -1.77 -3.56
N TRP A 229 -1.72 -1.07 -4.46
CA TRP A 229 -2.98 -1.62 -5.03
C TRP A 229 -2.75 -2.91 -5.80
N VAL A 230 -1.51 -3.10 -6.25
CA VAL A 230 -1.09 -4.34 -6.90
C VAL A 230 -0.82 -5.44 -5.89
N GLN A 231 -0.59 -5.13 -4.61
CA GLN A 231 -0.22 -6.10 -3.57
C GLN A 231 -1.31 -6.29 -2.50
N ASP A 232 -1.96 -5.22 -2.08
CA ASP A 232 -3.05 -5.11 -1.10
C ASP A 232 -4.43 -5.04 -1.81
N GLY A 233 -5.47 -5.55 -1.15
CA GLY A 233 -6.82 -5.60 -1.67
C GLY A 233 -7.50 -4.23 -1.74
N PHE A 234 -8.49 -4.09 -2.62
CA PHE A 234 -9.22 -2.82 -2.79
C PHE A 234 -9.91 -2.35 -1.51
N GLU A 235 -10.48 -3.29 -0.76
CA GLU A 235 -11.11 -3.05 0.54
C GLU A 235 -10.14 -2.41 1.55
N VAL A 236 -8.91 -2.91 1.61
CA VAL A 236 -7.87 -2.40 2.52
C VAL A 236 -7.55 -0.96 2.18
N TYR A 237 -7.47 -0.63 0.89
CA TYR A 237 -7.28 0.74 0.47
C TYR A 237 -8.44 1.65 0.89
N CYS A 238 -9.68 1.27 0.59
CA CYS A 238 -10.85 2.05 0.97
C CYS A 238 -10.90 2.28 2.48
N TYR A 239 -10.59 1.25 3.27
CA TYR A 239 -10.45 1.34 4.71
C TYR A 239 -9.38 2.36 5.12
N VAL A 240 -8.18 2.30 4.54
CA VAL A 240 -7.10 3.24 4.83
C VAL A 240 -7.49 4.68 4.46
N LEU A 241 -8.12 4.88 3.30
CA LEU A 241 -8.57 6.20 2.85
C LEU A 241 -9.60 6.79 3.80
N ILE A 242 -10.59 6.00 4.24
CA ILE A 242 -11.59 6.45 5.21
C ILE A 242 -10.94 6.77 6.56
N LYS A 243 -10.06 5.89 7.06
CA LYS A 243 -9.35 6.07 8.33
C LYS A 243 -8.53 7.36 8.34
N PHE A 244 -7.71 7.58 7.32
CA PHE A 244 -6.97 8.84 7.19
C PHE A 244 -7.90 10.03 6.92
N GLY A 245 -9.00 9.83 6.19
CA GLY A 245 -10.07 10.81 5.99
C GLY A 245 -10.61 11.38 7.28
N ILE A 246 -10.99 10.51 8.22
CA ILE A 246 -11.51 10.90 9.53
C ILE A 246 -10.47 11.72 10.29
N ILE A 247 -9.21 11.25 10.35
CA ILE A 247 -8.12 11.95 11.04
C ILE A 247 -7.89 13.35 10.42
N MET A 248 -7.87 13.43 9.08
CA MET A 248 -7.63 14.68 8.37
C MET A 248 -8.79 15.67 8.54
N MET A 249 -10.04 15.19 8.59
CA MET A 249 -11.20 16.03 8.93
C MET A 249 -11.10 16.57 10.35
N ILE A 250 -10.73 15.73 11.32
CA ILE A 250 -10.54 16.16 12.72
C ILE A 250 -9.45 17.24 12.79
N MET A 251 -8.32 17.03 12.12
CA MET A 251 -7.24 18.02 12.07
C MET A 251 -7.66 19.33 11.40
N TYR A 252 -8.47 19.27 10.34
CA TYR A 252 -9.00 20.46 9.67
C TYR A 252 -9.96 21.23 10.58
N ALA A 253 -10.91 20.53 11.23
CA ALA A 253 -11.84 21.11 12.17
C ALA A 253 -11.12 21.76 13.36
N PHE A 254 -10.13 21.07 13.92
CA PHE A 254 -9.30 21.59 15.00
C PHE A 254 -8.54 22.86 14.58
N ASN A 255 -7.92 22.87 13.39
CA ASN A 255 -7.19 24.03 12.92
C ASN A 255 -8.11 25.23 12.62
N SER A 256 -9.30 24.97 12.06
CA SER A 256 -10.34 26.00 11.85
C SER A 256 -10.86 26.58 13.18
N PHE A 257 -10.98 25.74 14.20
CA PHE A 257 -11.38 26.19 15.53
C PHE A 257 -10.29 27.07 16.17
N MET A 258 -9.04 26.62 16.13
CA MET A 258 -7.89 27.39 16.65
C MET A 258 -7.69 28.72 15.93
N SER A 259 -7.84 28.76 14.60
CA SER A 259 -7.73 30.02 13.85
C SER A 259 -8.85 31.00 14.21
N SER A 260 -10.08 30.50 14.43
CA SER A 260 -11.20 31.34 14.88
C SER A 260 -10.99 31.94 16.28
N LEU A 261 -10.27 31.25 17.15
CA LEU A 261 -9.90 31.74 18.48
C LEU A 261 -8.77 32.78 18.43
N ILE A 262 -7.81 32.61 17.51
CA ILE A 262 -6.70 33.55 17.34
C ILE A 262 -7.16 34.86 16.71
N ILE A 263 -8.11 34.82 15.75
CA ILE A 263 -8.66 36.03 15.10
C ILE A 263 -9.54 36.85 16.05
N LYS A 264 -10.02 36.25 17.16
CA LYS A 264 -10.79 36.94 18.20
C LYS A 264 -9.92 37.60 19.29
N ARG A 265 -8.59 37.51 19.21
CA ARG A 265 -7.65 38.26 20.06
C ARG A 265 -6.96 39.35 19.24
#